data_AF-A0A5D3E9Q9-F1
#
_entry.id   AF-A0A5D3E9Q9-F1
#
_cell.length_a   1.000
_cell.length_b   1.000
_cell.length_c   1.000
_cell.angle_alpha   90.00
_cell.angle_beta   90.00
_cell.angle_gamma   90.00
#
_symmetry.space_group_name_H-M   'P 1'
#
loop_
_entity.id
_entity.type
_entity.pdbx_description
1 polymer ?
#
loop_
_entity_poly.entity_id
_entity_poly.type
_entity_poly.pdbx_seq_one_letter_code
_entity_poly.pdbx_strand_id
1 'polypeptide(L)'
;MKVVRTPSPSPEAKKREKINLFPSPEKIEEIPSVRDARQRDSKKILLRVDARTQVLVSPENNTPEYAEILRRRYKVERKIELRGGRKKSDSCM
;
A
#
# COMPACT_ATOMS: atom_id res chain seq x y z
N MET A 1 38.82 -37.72 36.37
CA MET A 1 39.08 -37.70 34.91
C MET A 1 38.60 -36.36 34.37
N LYS A 2 39.45 -35.58 33.68
CA LYS A 2 39.04 -34.28 33.09
C LYS A 2 38.53 -34.53 31.67
N VAL A 3 37.23 -34.34 31.43
CA VAL A 3 36.63 -34.47 30.10
C VAL A 3 36.90 -33.17 29.34
N VAL A 4 37.92 -33.16 28.49
CA VAL A 4 38.17 -32.05 27.57
C VAL A 4 37.21 -32.20 26.40
N ARG A 5 36.24 -31.29 26.30
CA ARG A 5 35.35 -31.20 25.14
C ARG A 5 36.05 -30.33 24.08
N THR A 6 36.59 -30.95 23.05
CA THR A 6 37.02 -30.23 21.84
C THR A 6 35.77 -29.88 21.03
N PRO A 7 35.58 -28.62 20.57
CA PRO A 7 34.49 -28.31 19.66
C PRO A 7 34.68 -29.10 18.35
N SER A 8 33.57 -29.66 17.86
CA SER A 8 33.50 -30.36 16.57
C SER A 8 33.94 -29.42 15.43
N PRO A 9 34.77 -29.89 14.46
CA PRO A 9 35.11 -29.11 13.29
C PRO A 9 33.87 -29.00 12.38
N SER A 10 33.11 -27.93 12.53
CA SER A 10 32.05 -27.57 11.60
C SER A 10 32.69 -27.24 10.24
N PRO A 11 32.19 -27.79 9.12
CA PRO A 11 32.72 -27.48 7.79
C PRO A 11 32.56 -25.98 7.54
N GLU A 12 33.70 -25.31 7.39
CA GLU A 12 33.92 -23.93 6.95
C GLU A 12 32.76 -22.96 7.24
N ALA A 13 32.89 -22.23 8.35
CA ALA A 13 32.05 -21.07 8.60
C ALA A 13 32.21 -20.06 7.45
N LYS A 14 31.35 -20.14 6.43
CA LYS A 14 31.14 -19.07 5.45
C LYS A 14 30.75 -17.83 6.25
N LYS A 15 31.73 -16.97 6.52
CA LYS A 15 31.52 -15.66 7.14
C LYS A 15 30.48 -14.94 6.30
N ARG A 16 29.35 -14.58 6.91
CA ARG A 16 28.31 -13.79 6.26
C ARG A 16 28.88 -12.42 5.94
N GLU A 17 28.94 -12.07 4.67
CA GLU A 17 29.28 -10.72 4.24
C GLU A 17 28.10 -9.78 4.54
N LYS A 18 28.39 -8.65 5.19
CA LYS A 18 27.38 -7.59 5.40
C LYS A 18 27.10 -6.95 4.05
N ILE A 19 25.98 -7.32 3.44
CA ILE A 19 25.46 -6.56 2.30
C ILE A 19 25.03 -5.17 2.80
N ASN A 20 25.46 -4.13 2.10
CA ASN A 20 24.96 -2.78 2.33
C ASN A 20 23.53 -2.71 1.78
N LEU A 21 22.55 -2.53 2.66
CA LEU A 21 21.12 -2.50 2.30
C LEU A 21 20.76 -1.32 1.38
N PHE A 22 21.59 -0.29 1.33
CA PHE A 22 21.33 0.92 0.55
C PHE A 22 22.43 1.07 -0.51
N PRO A 23 22.09 0.98 -1.81
CA PRO A 23 23.03 1.33 -2.87
C PRO A 23 23.40 2.81 -2.76
N SER A 24 24.63 3.16 -3.15
CA SER A 24 25.09 4.54 -3.31
C SER A 24 24.10 5.33 -4.18
N PRO A 25 23.96 6.65 -3.99
CA PRO A 25 22.92 7.47 -4.61
C PRO A 25 23.21 7.71 -6.10
N GLU A 26 23.26 6.65 -6.91
CA GLU A 26 23.23 6.76 -8.35
C GLU A 26 21.77 6.77 -8.79
N LYS A 27 21.30 7.98 -9.09
CA LYS A 27 20.02 8.33 -9.72
C LYS A 27 18.81 7.94 -8.89
N ILE A 28 18.51 8.81 -7.91
CA ILE A 28 17.14 8.96 -7.42
C ILE A 28 16.31 9.32 -8.65
N GLU A 29 15.53 8.38 -9.18
CA GLU A 29 14.47 8.67 -10.12
C GLU A 29 13.63 9.79 -9.50
N GLU A 30 13.53 10.93 -10.18
CA GLU A 30 12.85 12.12 -9.67
C GLU A 30 11.38 11.77 -9.43
N ILE A 31 11.05 11.42 -8.18
CA ILE A 31 9.68 11.24 -7.76
C ILE A 31 9.01 12.60 -7.94
N PRO A 32 7.95 12.72 -8.75
CA PRO A 32 7.30 14.00 -8.99
C PRO A 32 6.91 14.61 -7.64
N SER A 33 7.31 15.86 -7.43
CA SER A 33 7.09 16.55 -6.17
C SER A 33 5.59 16.53 -5.86
N VAL A 34 5.23 16.24 -4.61
CA VAL A 34 3.83 16.29 -4.13
C VAL A 34 3.20 17.66 -4.43
N ARG A 35 4.01 18.72 -4.55
CA ARG A 35 3.58 20.06 -4.94
C ARG A 35 3.08 20.14 -6.38
N ASP A 36 3.73 19.45 -7.31
CA ASP A 36 3.39 19.46 -8.73
C ASP A 36 2.07 18.73 -8.99
N ALA A 37 1.82 17.65 -8.25
CA ALA A 37 0.55 16.93 -8.31
C ALA A 37 -0.63 17.81 -7.84
N ARG A 38 -0.46 18.55 -6.73
CA ARG A 38 -1.49 19.46 -6.20
C ARG A 38 -1.87 20.56 -7.18
N GLN A 39 -0.90 21.13 -7.91
CA GLN A 39 -1.18 22.15 -8.92
C GLN A 39 -1.91 21.58 -10.14
N ARG A 40 -1.60 20.34 -10.56
CA ARG A 40 -2.29 19.69 -11.69
C ARG A 40 -3.73 19.30 -11.34
N ASP A 41 -3.97 18.93 -10.09
CA ASP A 41 -5.28 18.48 -9.63
C ASP A 41 -6.20 19.63 -9.18
N SER A 42 -5.68 20.86 -9.05
CA SER A 42 -6.47 22.01 -8.57
C SER A 42 -7.65 22.37 -9.47
N LYS A 43 -7.62 21.96 -10.74
CA LYS A 43 -8.70 22.18 -11.72
C LYS A 43 -9.67 21.00 -11.82
N LYS A 44 -9.43 19.90 -11.12
CA LYS A 44 -10.27 18.70 -11.19
C LYS A 44 -11.42 18.78 -10.21
N ILE A 45 -12.54 18.18 -10.60
CA ILE A 45 -13.75 18.05 -9.79
C ILE A 45 -13.86 16.61 -9.30
N LEU A 46 -14.38 16.44 -8.10
CA LEU A 46 -14.58 15.15 -7.48
C LEU A 46 -15.92 14.54 -7.93
N LEU A 47 -15.87 13.54 -8.81
CA LEU A 47 -17.03 12.80 -9.30
C LEU A 47 -17.27 11.56 -8.43
N ARG A 48 -18.49 11.42 -7.90
CA ARG A 48 -18.87 10.25 -7.11
C ARG A 48 -19.27 9.10 -8.04
N VAL A 49 -18.46 8.05 -8.07
CA VAL A 49 -18.73 6.85 -8.86
C VAL A 49 -19.68 5.94 -8.09
N ASP A 50 -19.38 5.55 -6.85
CA ASP A 50 -20.32 4.79 -6.00
C ASP A 50 -20.46 5.40 -4.60
N ALA A 51 -21.23 4.74 -3.72
CA ALA A 51 -21.37 5.15 -2.33
C ALA A 51 -20.02 5.34 -1.61
N ARG A 52 -19.00 4.56 -2.00
CA ARG A 52 -17.67 4.49 -1.36
C ARG A 52 -16.51 4.81 -2.32
N THR A 53 -16.76 5.39 -3.50
CA THR A 53 -15.71 5.68 -4.50
C THR A 53 -15.94 7.05 -5.10
N GLN A 54 -14.89 7.85 -5.09
CA GLN A 54 -14.85 9.19 -5.66
C GLN A 54 -13.58 9.31 -6.50
N VAL A 55 -13.67 9.96 -7.65
CA VAL A 55 -12.59 10.08 -8.62
C VAL A 55 -12.44 11.54 -9.02
N LEU A 56 -11.20 12.03 -9.08
CA LEU A 56 -10.90 13.36 -9.59
C LEU A 56 -10.93 13.33 -11.13
N VAL A 57 -11.82 14.11 -11.72
CA VAL A 57 -12.04 14.21 -13.16
C VAL A 57 -11.98 15.66 -13.63
N SER A 58 -11.74 15.88 -14.92
CA SER A 58 -11.91 17.20 -15.52
C SER A 58 -13.36 17.68 -15.40
N PRO A 59 -13.60 19.00 -15.30
CA PRO A 59 -14.96 19.54 -15.14
C PRO A 59 -15.90 19.17 -16.29
N GLU A 60 -15.38 19.04 -17.50
CA GLU A 60 -16.12 18.62 -18.71
C GLU A 60 -16.70 17.20 -18.58
N ASN A 61 -16.06 16.34 -17.79
CA ASN A 61 -16.44 14.94 -17.60
C ASN A 61 -17.28 14.72 -16.33
N ASN A 62 -17.76 15.78 -15.69
CA ASN A 62 -18.62 15.69 -14.50
C ASN A 62 -20.07 15.37 -14.90
N THR A 63 -20.25 14.27 -15.65
CA THR A 63 -21.55 13.82 -16.16
C THR A 63 -21.91 12.45 -15.59
N PRO A 64 -23.21 12.14 -15.45
CA PRO A 64 -23.64 10.83 -14.97
C PRO A 64 -23.26 9.70 -15.92
N GLU A 65 -23.27 9.94 -17.23
CA GLU A 65 -22.85 8.97 -18.25
C GLU A 65 -21.39 8.56 -18.07
N TYR A 66 -20.51 9.54 -17.82
CA TYR A 66 -19.10 9.26 -17.56
C TYR A 66 -18.91 8.48 -16.25
N ALA A 67 -19.72 8.77 -15.23
CA ALA A 67 -19.72 7.98 -14.00
C ALA A 67 -20.08 6.52 -14.26
N GLU A 68 -21.05 6.23 -15.13
CA GLU A 68 -21.39 4.84 -15.53
C GLU A 68 -20.26 4.14 -16.27
N ILE A 69 -19.57 4.85 -17.17
CA ILE A 69 -18.38 4.32 -17.86
C ILE A 69 -17.32 3.93 -16.83
N LEU A 70 -17.07 4.78 -15.82
CA LEU A 70 -16.13 4.48 -14.74
C LEU A 70 -16.60 3.30 -13.88
N ARG A 71 -17.90 3.21 -13.56
CA ARG A 71 -18.47 2.05 -12.84
C ARG A 71 -18.22 0.75 -13.58
N ARG A 72 -18.49 0.73 -14.91
CA ARG A 72 -18.30 -0.45 -15.76
C ARG A 72 -16.83 -0.82 -15.93
N ARG A 73 -15.96 0.19 -16.09
CA ARG A 73 -14.52 -0.02 -16.29
C ARG A 73 -13.84 -0.57 -15.05
N TYR A 74 -14.17 -0.01 -13.89
CA TYR A 74 -13.46 -0.33 -12.65
C TYR A 74 -14.14 -1.38 -11.81
N LYS A 75 -15.35 -1.86 -12.18
CA LYS A 75 -16.15 -2.91 -11.51
C LYS A 75 -15.48 -3.43 -10.25
N VAL A 76 -15.54 -2.62 -9.19
CA VAL A 76 -14.76 -2.92 -8.00
C VAL A 76 -15.56 -3.97 -7.26
N GLU A 77 -15.25 -5.24 -7.53
CA GLU A 77 -15.76 -6.38 -6.75
C GLU A 77 -15.18 -6.26 -5.34
N ARG A 78 -15.87 -5.51 -4.49
CA ARG A 78 -15.46 -5.36 -3.10
C ARG A 78 -15.90 -6.60 -2.35
N LYS A 79 -14.94 -7.37 -1.85
CA LYS A 79 -15.20 -8.24 -0.69
C LYS A 79 -15.67 -7.32 0.43
N ILE A 80 -16.93 -7.47 0.83
CA ILE A 80 -17.46 -6.83 2.03
C ILE A 80 -16.77 -7.53 3.20
N GLU A 81 -15.57 -7.09 3.55
CA GLU A 81 -15.01 -7.40 4.85
C GLU A 81 -15.84 -6.62 5.87
N LEU A 82 -16.78 -7.29 6.51
CA LEU A 82 -17.44 -6.80 7.71
C LEU A 82 -16.36 -6.64 8.79
N ARG A 83 -15.64 -5.52 8.76
CA ARG A 83 -14.66 -5.21 9.79
C ARG A 83 -15.39 -4.93 11.09
N GLY A 84 -15.33 -5.92 11.98
CA GLY A 84 -15.41 -5.75 13.42
C GLY A 84 -16.72 -5.17 13.93
N GLY A 85 -17.79 -5.98 13.93
CA GLY A 85 -18.85 -5.77 14.90
C GLY A 85 -18.26 -5.88 16.30
N ARG A 86 -18.39 -4.82 17.11
CA ARG A 86 -18.04 -4.86 18.54
C ARG A 86 -18.88 -5.97 19.19
N LYS A 87 -18.26 -7.09 19.56
CA LYS A 87 -18.92 -8.07 20.42
C LYS A 87 -19.30 -7.34 21.71
N LYS A 88 -20.59 -7.23 22.00
CA LYS A 88 -21.04 -6.87 23.35
C LYS A 88 -20.54 -8.00 24.24
N SER A 89 -19.60 -7.71 25.12
CA SER A 89 -19.31 -8.59 26.25
C SER A 89 -20.54 -8.51 27.15
N ASP A 90 -21.26 -9.61 27.28
CA ASP A 90 -22.29 -9.75 28.32
C ASP A 90 -21.58 -9.54 29.67
N SER A 91 -21.80 -8.37 30.26
CA SER A 91 -21.35 -8.07 31.61
C SER A 91 -22.17 -8.91 32.58
N CYS A 92 -21.46 -9.74 33.32
CA CYS A 92 -21.89 -10.61 34.42
C CYS A 92 -23.19 -10.19 35.12
N MET A 93 -24.11 -11.15 35.20
CA MET A 93 -25.12 -11.28 36.25
C MET A 93 -24.81 -12.57 37.01
#